data_AF-M5BHV5-F1
#
_entry.id   AF-M5BHV5-F1
#
_cell.length_a   1.000
_cell.length_b   1.000
_cell.length_c   1.000
_cell.angle_alpha   90.00
_cell.angle_beta   90.00
_cell.angle_gamma   90.00
#
_symmetry.space_group_name_H-M   'P 1'
#
loop_
_entity.id
_entity.type
_entity.pdbx_description
1 polymer ?
#
loop_
_entity_poly.entity_id
_entity_poly.type
_entity_poly.pdbx_seq_one_letter_code
_entity_poly.pdbx_strand_id
1 'polypeptide(L)'
;MYLSIKSLSAALVVFVTVATAAPSEKRATCTNPVTYVEWRSLPQAQRNSFHNAVKCLRSKPGVKGRNAFDTYPSVHDNVFSNVHYVANFLPWHRWFLHLRRLDLADCGYTGPIPYWDWTIDSGKLATSNIWDPVTGFGGNGNTRTSAHCVENGPSRILTATVWPAASTTGMYEAV
;
A
#
# COMPACT_ATOMS: atom_id res chain seq x y z
N MET A 1 -14.31 -74.32 -11.64
CA MET A 1 -15.34 -74.21 -10.60
C MET A 1 -15.52 -72.73 -10.30
N TYR A 2 -16.61 -72.13 -10.80
CA TYR A 2 -16.92 -70.69 -10.68
C TYR A 2 -17.68 -70.41 -9.37
N LEU A 3 -17.21 -69.47 -8.56
CA LEU A 3 -17.99 -68.73 -7.53
C LEU A 3 -17.12 -67.53 -7.08
N SER A 4 -17.58 -66.32 -6.81
CA SER A 4 -18.85 -65.61 -7.00
C SER A 4 -18.51 -64.16 -6.63
N ILE A 5 -18.62 -63.22 -7.57
CA ILE A 5 -18.29 -61.81 -7.34
C ILE A 5 -19.44 -61.21 -6.53
N LYS A 6 -19.22 -60.85 -5.26
CA LYS A 6 -20.23 -60.14 -4.47
C LYS A 6 -20.36 -58.71 -5.01
N SER A 7 -21.55 -58.42 -5.52
CA SER A 7 -21.97 -57.13 -6.06
C SER A 7 -21.84 -56.04 -4.99
N LEU A 8 -20.90 -55.11 -5.16
CA LEU A 8 -20.92 -53.83 -4.45
C LEU A 8 -21.85 -52.89 -5.23
N SER A 9 -23.08 -52.73 -4.74
CA SER A 9 -23.99 -51.72 -5.24
C SER A 9 -23.45 -50.34 -4.86
N ALA A 10 -22.96 -49.60 -5.84
CA ALA A 10 -22.58 -48.20 -5.67
C ALA A 10 -23.85 -47.36 -5.49
N ALA A 11 -24.15 -46.96 -4.26
CA ALA A 11 -25.18 -45.97 -3.99
C ALA A 11 -24.66 -44.60 -4.46
N LEU A 12 -25.13 -44.15 -5.62
CA LEU A 12 -24.85 -42.81 -6.15
C LEU A 12 -25.66 -41.79 -5.33
N VAL A 13 -25.04 -41.20 -4.30
CA VAL A 13 -25.65 -40.08 -3.56
C VAL A 13 -25.55 -38.83 -4.43
N VAL A 14 -26.66 -38.49 -5.09
CA VAL A 14 -26.78 -37.23 -5.84
C VAL A 14 -26.89 -36.10 -4.81
N PHE A 15 -25.78 -35.40 -4.54
CA PHE A 15 -25.80 -34.14 -3.81
C PHE A 15 -26.43 -33.07 -4.71
N VAL A 16 -27.74 -32.83 -4.53
CA VAL A 16 -28.40 -31.66 -5.12
C VAL A 16 -27.92 -30.43 -4.35
N THR A 17 -26.96 -29.70 -4.92
CA THR A 17 -26.58 -28.38 -4.42
C THR A 17 -27.69 -27.40 -4.72
N VAL A 18 -28.56 -27.15 -3.74
CA VAL A 18 -29.47 -26.01 -3.80
C VAL A 18 -28.62 -24.75 -3.70
N ALA A 19 -28.37 -24.11 -4.85
CA ALA A 19 -27.75 -22.79 -4.89
C ALA A 19 -28.75 -21.78 -4.31
N THR A 20 -28.72 -21.58 -2.99
CA THR A 20 -29.45 -20.48 -2.36
C THR A 20 -28.77 -19.19 -2.81
N ALA A 21 -29.41 -18.46 -3.72
CA ALA A 21 -29.00 -17.12 -4.08
C ALA A 21 -28.94 -16.28 -2.80
N ALA A 22 -27.75 -15.78 -2.45
CA ALA A 22 -27.60 -14.87 -1.32
C ALA A 22 -28.53 -13.65 -1.55
N PRO A 23 -29.23 -13.16 -0.52
CA PRO A 23 -30.04 -11.96 -0.65
C PRO A 23 -29.19 -10.83 -1.25
N SER A 24 -29.64 -10.26 -2.35
CA SER A 24 -29.06 -9.02 -2.89
C SER A 24 -29.49 -7.90 -1.95
N GLU A 25 -28.73 -7.71 -0.87
CA GLU A 25 -28.86 -6.49 -0.10
C GLU A 25 -28.54 -5.31 -1.02
N LYS A 26 -29.44 -4.34 -1.09
CA LYS A 26 -29.17 -3.07 -1.78
C LYS A 26 -27.96 -2.44 -1.09
N ARG A 27 -26.78 -2.65 -1.68
CA ARG A 27 -25.53 -2.08 -1.20
C ARG A 27 -25.75 -0.57 -1.07
N ALA A 28 -25.52 -0.03 0.13
CA ALA A 28 -25.65 1.39 0.36
C ALA A 28 -24.86 2.16 -0.71
N THR A 29 -25.52 3.11 -1.37
CA THR A 29 -24.89 3.91 -2.42
C THR A 29 -23.77 4.75 -1.80
N CYS A 30 -22.55 4.66 -2.35
CA CYS A 30 -21.44 5.50 -1.94
C CYS A 30 -21.69 6.92 -2.45
N THR A 31 -22.10 7.83 -1.56
CA THR A 31 -22.46 9.21 -1.91
C THR A 31 -21.28 10.17 -2.00
N ASN A 32 -20.14 9.82 -1.38
CA ASN A 32 -18.91 10.61 -1.43
C ASN A 32 -17.69 9.69 -1.56
N PRO A 33 -17.41 9.15 -2.77
CA PRO A 33 -16.27 8.28 -2.98
C PRO A 33 -14.96 9.03 -2.80
N VAL A 34 -13.95 8.34 -2.26
CA VAL A 34 -12.58 8.86 -2.19
C VAL A 34 -12.05 9.07 -3.62
N THR A 35 -11.47 10.24 -3.87
CA THR A 35 -10.86 10.57 -5.16
C THR A 35 -9.37 10.28 -5.14
N TYR A 36 -8.88 9.69 -6.24
CA TYR A 36 -7.48 9.43 -6.50
C TYR A 36 -7.05 10.24 -7.71
N VAL A 37 -5.89 10.91 -7.63
CA VAL A 37 -5.41 11.81 -8.69
C VAL A 37 -3.92 11.60 -8.95
N GLU A 38 -3.47 11.87 -10.16
CA GLU A 38 -2.07 11.72 -10.52
C GLU A 38 -1.22 12.78 -9.79
N TRP A 39 -0.08 12.40 -9.22
CA TRP A 39 0.77 13.28 -8.40
C TRP A 39 1.07 14.64 -9.07
N ARG A 40 1.38 14.64 -10.37
CA ARG A 40 1.73 15.85 -11.13
C ARG A 40 0.54 16.77 -11.38
N SER A 41 -0.69 16.28 -11.24
CA SER A 41 -1.90 17.12 -11.31
C SER A 41 -2.18 17.88 -10.02
N LEU A 42 -1.57 17.50 -8.89
CA LEU A 42 -1.76 18.20 -7.63
C LEU A 42 -1.12 19.61 -7.67
N PRO A 43 -1.81 20.66 -7.21
CA PRO A 43 -1.18 21.94 -6.90
C PRO A 43 -0.10 21.79 -5.82
N GLN A 44 0.93 22.64 -5.86
CA GLN A 44 2.04 22.57 -4.90
C GLN A 44 1.59 22.62 -3.43
N ALA A 45 0.56 23.40 -3.11
CA ALA A 45 0.01 23.46 -1.76
C ALA A 45 -0.53 22.10 -1.27
N GLN A 46 -1.17 21.33 -2.16
CA GLN A 46 -1.66 19.99 -1.82
C GLN A 46 -0.51 18.98 -1.67
N ARG A 47 0.53 19.08 -2.51
CA ARG A 47 1.77 18.27 -2.35
C ARG A 47 2.44 18.54 -1.02
N ASN A 48 2.59 19.82 -0.67
CA ASN A 48 3.14 20.23 0.62
C ASN A 48 2.31 19.70 1.80
N SER A 49 0.98 19.82 1.71
CA SER A 49 0.07 19.28 2.73
C SER A 49 0.20 17.76 2.87
N PHE A 50 0.30 17.02 1.77
CA PHE A 50 0.53 15.57 1.78
C PHE A 50 1.85 15.22 2.48
N HIS A 51 2.96 15.85 2.10
CA HIS A 51 4.26 15.61 2.74
C HIS A 51 4.27 15.98 4.23
N ASN A 52 3.58 17.05 4.62
CA ASN A 52 3.46 17.43 6.02
C ASN A 52 2.67 16.39 6.82
N ALA A 53 1.59 15.85 6.26
CA ALA A 53 0.82 14.79 6.90
C ALA A 53 1.63 13.50 7.03
N VAL A 54 2.38 13.11 6.00
CA VAL A 54 3.30 11.97 6.05
C VAL A 54 4.36 12.13 7.15
N LYS A 55 4.94 13.32 7.29
CA LYS A 55 5.90 13.61 8.38
C LYS A 55 5.24 13.55 9.76
N CYS A 56 3.99 14.02 9.87
CA CYS A 56 3.21 13.97 11.10
C CYS A 56 2.97 12.54 11.58
N LEU A 57 2.89 11.54 10.69
CA LEU A 57 2.75 10.13 11.11
C LEU A 57 3.88 9.64 12.05
N ARG A 58 5.04 10.30 12.05
CA ARG A 58 6.14 9.98 12.98
C ARG A 58 5.86 10.41 14.42
N SER A 59 4.96 11.37 14.65
CA SER A 59 4.57 11.80 16.01
C SER A 59 3.33 11.07 16.52
N LYS A 60 2.63 10.31 15.67
CA LYS A 60 1.46 9.55 16.05
C LYS A 60 1.87 8.18 16.60
N PRO A 61 1.20 7.68 17.66
CA PRO A 61 1.42 6.32 18.13
C PRO A 61 1.00 5.32 17.04
N GLY A 62 1.80 4.28 16.86
CA GLY A 62 1.49 3.14 15.98
C GLY A 62 1.34 1.85 16.77
N VAL A 63 1.63 0.71 16.15
CA VAL A 63 1.50 -0.61 16.78
C VAL A 63 2.85 -1.14 17.26
N LYS A 64 2.82 -2.01 18.28
CA LYS A 64 4.01 -2.70 18.81
C LYS A 64 5.16 -1.73 19.17
N GLY A 65 4.82 -0.59 19.79
CA GLY A 65 5.79 0.41 20.24
C GLY A 65 6.41 1.28 19.14
N ARG A 66 5.93 1.18 17.89
CA ARG A 66 6.36 2.05 16.78
C ARG A 66 5.49 3.30 16.68
N ASN A 67 5.97 4.31 15.95
CA ASN A 67 5.11 5.38 15.46
C ASN A 67 4.27 4.89 14.26
N ALA A 68 3.25 5.66 13.87
CA ALA A 68 2.36 5.28 12.78
C ALA A 68 3.12 5.15 11.44
N PHE A 69 4.09 6.04 11.16
CA PHE A 69 4.89 5.96 9.94
C PHE A 69 5.66 4.64 9.82
N ASP A 70 6.33 4.21 10.89
CA ASP A 70 7.12 2.96 10.94
C ASP A 70 6.24 1.71 11.10
N THR A 71 4.96 1.87 11.44
CA THR A 71 4.02 0.75 11.56
C THR A 71 3.72 0.12 10.20
N TYR A 72 3.49 0.92 9.16
CA TYR A 72 3.15 0.44 7.82
C TYR A 72 4.20 -0.52 7.23
N PRO A 73 5.49 -0.12 7.09
CA PRO A 73 6.50 -1.03 6.55
C PRO A 73 6.73 -2.24 7.46
N SER A 74 6.65 -2.05 8.78
CA SER A 74 6.80 -3.18 9.70
C SER A 74 5.68 -4.21 9.55
N VAL A 75 4.43 -3.78 9.44
CA VAL A 75 3.31 -4.71 9.24
C VAL A 75 3.41 -5.38 7.88
N HIS A 76 3.71 -4.62 6.82
CA HIS A 76 3.87 -5.12 5.45
C HIS A 76 4.93 -6.23 5.37
N ASP A 77 6.10 -6.00 5.96
CA ASP A 77 7.18 -7.00 6.05
C ASP A 77 6.76 -8.26 6.83
N ASN A 78 6.17 -8.07 8.01
CA ASN A 78 5.74 -9.18 8.88
C ASN A 78 4.71 -10.12 8.24
N VAL A 79 3.91 -9.63 7.28
CA VAL A 79 2.85 -10.42 6.63
C VAL A 79 3.15 -10.73 5.17
N PHE A 80 4.38 -10.49 4.69
CA PHE A 80 4.76 -10.58 3.27
C PHE A 80 4.21 -11.84 2.58
N SER A 81 4.47 -13.02 3.14
CA SER A 81 4.08 -14.33 2.57
C SER A 81 2.56 -14.58 2.57
N ASN A 82 1.80 -13.82 3.37
CA ASN A 82 0.34 -13.92 3.44
C ASN A 82 -0.37 -12.94 2.50
N VAL A 83 0.38 -12.03 1.86
CA VAL A 83 -0.19 -10.95 1.05
C VAL A 83 0.43 -10.87 -0.34
N HIS A 84 1.60 -11.43 -0.60
CA HIS A 84 2.21 -11.49 -1.94
C HIS A 84 2.01 -12.87 -2.59
N TYR A 85 1.77 -12.88 -3.90
CA TYR A 85 1.57 -14.10 -4.71
C TYR A 85 0.41 -15.00 -4.25
N VAL A 86 -0.59 -14.39 -3.61
CA VAL A 86 -1.80 -15.05 -3.12
C VAL A 86 -3.05 -14.26 -3.50
N ALA A 87 -4.23 -14.88 -3.41
CA ALA A 87 -5.50 -14.24 -3.72
C ALA A 87 -5.77 -12.95 -2.90
N ASN A 88 -5.18 -12.86 -1.70
CA ASN A 88 -5.34 -11.70 -0.82
C ASN A 88 -4.55 -10.47 -1.26
N PHE A 89 -3.69 -10.55 -2.27
CA PHE A 89 -2.80 -9.45 -2.67
C PHE A 89 -3.54 -8.14 -2.91
N LEU A 90 -4.48 -8.10 -3.87
CA LEU A 90 -5.21 -6.89 -4.21
C LEU A 90 -6.11 -6.37 -3.07
N PRO A 91 -6.97 -7.18 -2.42
CA PRO A 91 -7.82 -6.67 -1.36
C PRO A 91 -7.02 -6.20 -0.13
N TRP A 92 -5.92 -6.87 0.21
CA TRP A 92 -5.08 -6.47 1.34
C TRP A 92 -4.39 -5.14 1.09
N HIS A 93 -3.76 -4.94 -0.08
CA HIS A 93 -3.09 -3.67 -0.40
C HIS A 93 -4.08 -2.50 -0.50
N ARG A 94 -5.29 -2.73 -1.03
CA ARG A 94 -6.36 -1.72 -1.03
C ARG A 94 -6.76 -1.31 0.39
N TRP A 95 -6.88 -2.28 1.29
CA TRP A 95 -7.19 -2.02 2.69
C TRP A 95 -6.03 -1.31 3.41
N PHE A 96 -4.78 -1.72 3.15
CA PHE A 96 -3.58 -1.10 3.70
C PHE A 96 -3.48 0.39 3.34
N LEU A 97 -3.71 0.75 2.08
CA LEU A 97 -3.75 2.15 1.63
C LEU A 97 -4.97 2.90 2.20
N HIS A 98 -6.10 2.23 2.42
CA HIS A 98 -7.26 2.85 3.06
C HIS A 98 -6.94 3.28 4.50
N LEU A 99 -6.29 2.40 5.29
CA LEU A 99 -5.85 2.73 6.65
C LEU A 99 -4.85 3.89 6.63
N ARG A 100 -3.88 3.86 5.72
CA ARG A 100 -2.89 4.95 5.60
C ARG A 100 -3.53 6.29 5.28
N ARG A 101 -4.57 6.30 4.43
CA ARG A 101 -5.36 7.52 4.15
C ARG A 101 -6.06 8.05 5.40
N LEU A 102 -6.60 7.18 6.26
CA LEU A 102 -7.24 7.61 7.51
C LEU A 102 -6.22 8.27 8.44
N ASP A 103 -5.04 7.67 8.60
CA ASP A 103 -3.98 8.26 9.43
C ASP A 103 -3.45 9.59 8.86
N LEU A 104 -3.38 9.73 7.53
CA LEU A 104 -3.06 11.00 6.88
C LEU A 104 -4.12 12.07 7.19
N ALA A 105 -5.40 11.70 7.23
CA ALA A 105 -6.49 12.59 7.62
C ALA A 105 -6.38 13.02 9.10
N ASP A 106 -5.98 12.12 10.00
CA ASP A 106 -5.68 12.43 11.41
C ASP A 106 -4.45 13.34 11.60
N CYS A 107 -3.65 13.45 10.54
CA CYS A 107 -2.56 14.41 10.40
C CYS A 107 -2.95 15.68 9.60
N GLY A 108 -4.25 15.88 9.35
CA GLY A 108 -4.80 17.09 8.74
C GLY A 108 -4.81 17.10 7.21
N TYR A 109 -4.52 15.98 6.55
CA TYR A 109 -4.61 15.90 5.09
C TYR A 109 -6.07 15.78 4.62
N THR A 110 -6.53 16.74 3.84
CA THR A 110 -7.90 16.78 3.29
C THR A 110 -7.94 16.67 1.76
N GLY A 111 -6.77 16.53 1.12
CA GLY A 111 -6.65 16.43 -0.33
C GLY A 111 -7.05 15.05 -0.89
N PRO A 112 -7.14 14.94 -2.23
CA PRO A 112 -7.32 13.64 -2.90
C PRO A 112 -6.06 12.77 -2.73
N ILE A 113 -6.19 11.44 -2.72
CA ILE A 113 -5.03 10.58 -2.56
C ILE A 113 -4.23 10.51 -3.86
N PRO A 114 -2.93 10.87 -3.85
CA PRO A 114 -2.13 10.79 -5.06
C PRO A 114 -1.84 9.36 -5.47
N TYR A 115 -1.66 9.13 -6.77
CA TYR A 115 -0.96 7.97 -7.33
C TYR A 115 0.15 8.43 -8.26
N TRP A 116 1.15 7.57 -8.46
CA TRP A 116 2.19 7.79 -9.47
C TRP A 116 1.88 7.01 -10.74
N ASP A 117 1.61 7.72 -11.83
CA ASP A 117 1.53 7.11 -13.16
C ASP A 117 2.94 6.86 -13.72
N TRP A 118 3.48 5.68 -13.42
CA TRP A 118 4.81 5.25 -13.87
C TRP A 118 4.92 5.13 -15.40
N THR A 119 3.80 5.01 -16.13
CA THR A 119 3.83 4.84 -17.60
C THR A 119 4.39 6.09 -18.30
N ILE A 120 4.16 7.27 -17.72
CA ILE A 120 4.66 8.56 -18.22
C ILE A 120 6.19 8.67 -18.06
N ASP A 121 6.75 7.96 -17.08
CA ASP A 121 8.18 8.01 -16.72
C ASP A 121 8.95 6.77 -17.19
N SER A 122 8.27 5.82 -17.85
CA SER A 122 8.90 4.63 -18.42
C SER A 122 10.05 5.03 -19.36
N GLY A 123 11.20 4.39 -19.19
CA GLY A 123 12.43 4.70 -19.92
C GLY A 123 13.21 5.93 -19.44
N LYS A 124 12.67 6.73 -18.50
CA LYS A 124 13.30 7.94 -17.96
C LYS A 124 13.11 8.10 -16.44
N LEU A 125 13.01 6.98 -15.73
CA LEU A 125 12.70 6.93 -14.30
C LEU A 125 13.62 7.81 -13.46
N ALA A 126 14.93 7.79 -13.72
CA ALA A 126 15.93 8.57 -12.98
C ALA A 126 15.70 10.10 -13.04
N THR A 127 14.99 10.58 -14.06
CA THR A 127 14.67 12.00 -14.28
C THR A 127 13.19 12.32 -14.09
N SER A 128 12.39 11.39 -13.56
CA SER A 128 10.97 11.64 -13.28
C SER A 128 10.81 12.78 -12.28
N ASN A 129 9.79 13.63 -12.51
CA ASN A 129 9.39 14.67 -11.57
C ASN A 129 8.96 14.13 -10.20
N ILE A 130 8.68 12.82 -10.06
CA ILE A 130 8.43 12.21 -8.76
C ILE A 130 9.66 12.32 -7.83
N TRP A 131 10.86 12.43 -8.40
CA TRP A 131 12.14 12.60 -7.68
C TRP A 131 12.59 14.05 -7.56
N ASP A 132 11.77 15.02 -7.96
CA ASP A 132 12.10 16.43 -7.83
C ASP A 132 12.12 16.85 -6.33
N PRO A 133 13.12 17.63 -5.88
CA PRO A 133 13.24 18.00 -4.47
C PRO A 133 12.20 19.02 -3.99
N VAL A 134 11.47 19.69 -4.87
CA VAL A 134 10.46 20.70 -4.48
C VAL A 134 9.05 20.17 -4.72
N THR A 135 8.84 19.58 -5.88
CA THR A 135 7.54 19.19 -6.41
C THR A 135 7.29 17.68 -6.32
N GLY A 136 8.28 16.89 -5.87
CA GLY A 136 8.23 15.44 -5.69
C GLY A 136 8.72 15.01 -4.31
N PHE A 137 9.21 13.77 -4.21
CA PHE A 137 9.56 13.12 -2.94
C PHE A 137 11.03 13.32 -2.52
N GLY A 138 11.86 13.91 -3.37
CA GLY A 138 13.31 13.96 -3.18
C GLY A 138 14.03 13.04 -4.17
N GLY A 139 15.27 13.42 -4.47
CA GLY A 139 16.08 12.82 -5.53
C GLY A 139 16.72 11.50 -5.12
N ASN A 140 17.77 11.14 -5.84
CA ASN A 140 18.52 9.92 -5.59
C ASN A 140 19.40 10.02 -4.32
N GLY A 141 19.86 8.87 -3.83
CA GLY A 141 20.83 8.79 -2.76
C GLY A 141 22.20 9.36 -3.14
N ASN A 142 22.91 9.92 -2.17
CA ASN A 142 24.27 10.42 -2.38
C ASN A 142 25.27 9.26 -2.54
N THR A 143 25.65 8.97 -3.78
CA THR A 143 26.61 7.92 -4.15
C THR A 143 28.02 8.14 -3.61
N ARG A 144 28.35 9.35 -3.12
CA ARG A 144 29.66 9.67 -2.53
C ARG A 144 29.76 9.29 -1.05
N THR A 145 28.67 8.87 -0.43
CA THR A 145 28.61 8.42 0.96
C THR A 145 28.33 6.92 1.00
N SER A 146 28.85 6.21 2.01
CA SER A 146 28.55 4.78 2.21
C SER A 146 27.09 4.52 2.58
N ALA A 147 26.40 5.52 3.14
CA ALA A 147 24.99 5.40 3.54
C ALA A 147 24.00 5.65 2.40
N HIS A 148 24.46 6.25 1.28
CA HIS A 148 23.62 6.56 0.11
C HIS A 148 22.31 7.29 0.44
N CYS A 149 22.32 8.20 1.42
CA CYS A 149 21.12 8.90 1.88
C CYS A 149 20.57 9.85 0.81
N VAL A 150 19.24 9.97 0.74
CA VAL A 150 18.60 11.09 0.03
C VAL A 150 18.85 12.38 0.80
N GLU A 151 19.48 13.36 0.16
CA GLU A 151 19.90 14.62 0.80
C GLU A 151 18.96 15.80 0.54
N ASN A 152 18.05 15.67 -0.41
CA ASN A 152 17.17 16.77 -0.82
C ASN A 152 15.68 16.40 -0.76
N GLY A 153 14.84 17.42 -0.77
CA GLY A 153 13.39 17.29 -0.79
C GLY A 153 12.72 16.81 0.49
N PRO A 154 11.40 16.54 0.42
CA PRO A 154 10.57 16.30 1.61
C PRO A 154 10.95 15.04 2.38
N SER A 155 11.47 14.02 1.70
CA SER A 155 11.81 12.74 2.32
C SER A 155 13.16 12.74 3.03
N ARG A 156 14.07 13.70 2.80
CA ARG A 156 15.43 13.72 3.41
C ARG A 156 15.48 13.57 4.94
N ILE A 157 14.39 13.94 5.62
CA ILE A 157 14.26 13.89 7.09
C ILE A 157 13.53 12.64 7.60
N LEU A 158 13.14 11.74 6.69
CA LEU A 158 12.48 10.48 7.01
C LEU A 158 13.53 9.38 7.11
N THR A 159 13.89 9.02 8.33
CA THR A 159 14.82 7.91 8.57
C THR A 159 14.04 6.61 8.59
N ALA A 160 14.44 5.63 7.75
CA ALA A 160 13.91 4.28 7.86
C ALA A 160 14.40 3.64 9.16
N THR A 161 13.47 3.32 10.07
CA THR A 161 13.79 2.59 11.32
C THR A 161 13.43 1.11 11.22
N VAL A 162 12.75 0.71 10.14
CA VAL A 162 12.37 -0.66 9.83
C VAL A 162 13.29 -1.22 8.74
N TRP A 163 13.65 -2.49 8.89
CA TRP A 163 14.72 -3.25 8.25
C TRP A 163 14.84 -3.15 6.71
N PRO A 164 16.05 -3.34 6.11
CA PRO A 164 17.36 -3.45 6.77
C PRO A 164 17.76 -2.09 7.34
N ALA A 165 17.92 -2.06 8.67
CA ALA A 165 18.27 -0.85 9.40
C ALA A 165 19.72 -0.49 9.10
N ALA A 166 19.94 0.25 8.01
CA ALA A 166 21.22 0.83 7.67
C ALA A 166 21.00 2.22 7.09
N SER A 167 20.62 3.18 7.93
CA SER A 167 20.82 4.62 7.66
C SER A 167 20.29 5.18 6.33
N THR A 168 19.43 4.49 5.59
CA THR A 168 18.91 5.00 4.32
C THR A 168 17.66 5.82 4.58
N THR A 169 17.73 7.10 4.24
CA THR A 169 16.53 7.90 4.01
C THR A 169 15.87 7.43 2.72
N GLY A 170 14.67 6.84 2.79
CA GLY A 170 14.00 6.31 1.59
C GLY A 170 12.53 6.02 1.84
N MET A 171 11.71 6.33 0.85
CA MET A 171 10.26 6.23 0.87
C MET A 171 9.80 5.22 -0.19
N TYR A 172 10.08 3.93 0.03
CA TYR A 172 9.69 2.89 -0.93
C TYR A 172 8.20 2.52 -0.85
N GLU A 173 7.47 2.97 0.18
CA GLU A 173 6.03 2.68 0.37
C GLU A 173 5.14 3.94 0.34
N ALA A 174 5.61 5.03 -0.26
CA ALA A 174 4.97 6.34 -0.16
C ALA A 174 4.11 6.75 -1.36
N VAL A 175 4.05 5.91 -2.39
CA VAL A 175 3.27 6.14 -3.62
C VAL A 175 2.59 4.86 -4.06
#